data_AF-A0A6B3D1S8-F1
#
_entry.id   AF-A0A6B3D1S8-F1
#
_cell.length_a   1.000
_cell.length_b   1.000
_cell.length_c   1.000
_cell.angle_alpha   90.00
_cell.angle_beta   90.00
_cell.angle_gamma   90.00
#
_symmetry.space_group_name_H-M   'P 1'
#
loop_
_entity.id
_entity.type
_entity.pdbx_description
1 polymer ?
#
loop_
_entity_poly.entity_id
_entity_poly.type
_entity_poly.pdbx_seq_one_letter_code
_entity_poly.pdbx_strand_id
1 'polypeptide(L)'
;AATIIQAALAKVPELDPRDIDDLMLGCGLPGGEQGNNLGRIVAVEMGMDHLPGCTITRYCSSSLQTSRMALHAIKAGEGDVFVSAGVEMVSRFAKGNSD
;
A
#
# COMPACT_ATOMS: atom_id res chain seq x y z
N ALA A 1 -1.56 -8.09 3.55
CA ALA A 1 -0.99 -6.74 3.62
C ALA A 1 -1.28 -6.08 4.98
N ALA A 2 -2.54 -5.85 5.35
CA ALA A 2 -2.94 -5.21 6.63
C ALA A 2 -2.15 -5.70 7.86
N THR A 3 -2.10 -7.02 8.10
CA THR A 3 -1.35 -7.61 9.22
C THR A 3 0.12 -7.18 9.28
N ILE A 4 0.80 -7.14 8.14
CA ILE A 4 2.23 -6.81 8.09
C ILE A 4 2.45 -5.30 8.21
N ILE A 5 1.54 -4.48 7.67
CA ILE A 5 1.60 -3.02 7.83
C ILE A 5 1.39 -2.65 9.30
N GLN A 6 0.38 -3.21 9.97
CA GLN A 6 0.18 -3.01 11.41
C GLN A 6 1.40 -3.48 12.23
N ALA A 7 1.99 -4.62 11.88
CA ALA A 7 3.20 -5.09 12.54
C ALA A 7 4.43 -4.18 12.31
N ALA A 8 4.50 -3.49 11.17
CA ALA A 8 5.54 -2.50 10.90
C ALA A 8 5.30 -1.21 11.71
N LEU A 9 4.06 -0.70 11.73
CA LEU A 9 3.68 0.47 12.53
C LEU A 9 3.88 0.23 14.03
N ALA A 10 3.60 -0.97 14.52
CA ALA A 10 3.82 -1.34 15.93
C ALA A 10 5.31 -1.30 16.36
N LYS A 11 6.25 -1.27 15.41
CA LYS A 11 7.69 -1.08 15.70
C LYS A 11 8.09 0.39 15.85
N VAL A 12 7.18 1.32 15.56
CA VAL A 12 7.37 2.77 15.67
C VAL A 12 6.22 3.36 16.50
N PRO A 13 6.11 3.00 17.80
CA PRO A 13 4.98 3.40 18.64
C PRO A 13 4.86 4.91 18.88
N GLU A 14 5.90 5.68 18.58
CA GLU A 14 5.92 7.15 18.66
C GLU A 14 5.22 7.85 17.49
N LEU A 15 4.94 7.14 16.40
CA LEU A 15 4.24 7.68 15.23
C LEU A 15 2.72 7.66 15.46
N ASP A 16 2.05 8.82 15.40
CA ASP A 16 0.59 8.85 15.31
C ASP A 16 0.16 8.33 13.92
N PRO A 17 -0.64 7.27 13.82
CA PRO A 17 -1.12 6.78 12.53
C PRO A 17 -1.91 7.81 11.70
N ARG A 18 -2.40 8.89 12.32
CA ARG A 18 -3.06 10.01 11.63
C ARG A 18 -2.11 10.93 10.88
N ASP A 19 -0.82 10.87 11.18
CA ASP A 19 0.21 11.63 10.47
C ASP A 19 0.59 10.98 9.13
N ILE A 20 0.08 9.77 8.83
CA ILE A 20 0.33 9.09 7.56
C ILE A 20 -0.48 9.76 6.44
N ASP A 21 0.22 10.24 5.42
CA ASP A 21 -0.34 10.99 4.30
C ASP A 21 -0.97 10.09 3.23
N ASP A 22 -0.37 8.93 2.94
CA ASP A 22 -0.89 7.97 1.94
C ASP A 22 -0.36 6.54 2.17
N LEU A 23 -1.19 5.55 1.80
CA LEU A 23 -0.83 4.13 1.74
C LEU A 23 -0.68 3.70 0.28
N MET A 24 0.57 3.57 -0.15
CA MET A 24 0.93 3.14 -1.50
C MET A 24 1.27 1.64 -1.50
N LEU A 25 0.43 0.84 -2.17
CA LEU A 25 0.55 -0.62 -2.18
C LEU A 25 0.87 -1.16 -3.58
N GLY A 26 2.03 -1.78 -3.73
CA GLY A 26 2.42 -2.46 -4.96
C GLY A 26 1.72 -3.81 -5.13
N CYS A 27 1.12 -4.04 -6.31
CA CYS A 27 0.57 -5.32 -6.73
C CYS A 27 0.87 -5.50 -8.23
N GLY A 28 1.54 -6.57 -8.61
CA GLY A 28 1.97 -6.80 -9.98
C GLY A 28 0.79 -7.01 -10.92
N LEU A 29 -0.15 -7.88 -10.53
CA LEU A 29 -1.31 -8.25 -11.35
C LEU A 29 -2.65 -7.96 -10.66
N PRO A 30 -3.01 -6.68 -10.42
CA PRO A 30 -4.18 -6.32 -9.62
C PRO A 30 -5.50 -6.68 -10.34
N GLY A 31 -6.06 -7.84 -10.00
CA GLY A 31 -7.36 -8.30 -10.51
C GLY A 31 -8.04 -9.24 -9.52
N GLY A 32 -9.34 -9.47 -9.71
CA GLY A 32 -10.15 -10.30 -8.82
C GLY A 32 -10.02 -9.89 -7.36
N GLU A 33 -9.60 -10.83 -6.52
CA GLU A 33 -9.44 -10.65 -5.06
C GLU A 33 -8.33 -9.66 -4.67
N GLN A 34 -7.45 -9.29 -5.59
CA GLN A 34 -6.42 -8.27 -5.41
C GLN A 34 -6.67 -7.01 -6.27
N GLY A 35 -7.88 -6.85 -6.82
CA GLY A 35 -8.33 -5.68 -7.57
C GLY A 35 -8.99 -4.59 -6.70
N ASN A 36 -9.76 -3.70 -7.33
CA ASN A 36 -10.59 -2.66 -6.69
C ASN A 36 -9.84 -1.72 -5.73
N ASN A 37 -8.62 -1.31 -6.09
CA ASN A 37 -7.72 -0.51 -5.23
C ASN A 37 -7.49 -1.19 -3.87
N LEU A 38 -6.75 -2.29 -3.91
CA LEU A 38 -6.35 -3.05 -2.73
C LEU A 38 -5.63 -2.20 -1.67
N GLY A 39 -4.92 -1.15 -2.06
CA GLY A 39 -4.29 -0.20 -1.13
C GLY A 39 -5.33 0.48 -0.23
N ARG A 40 -6.43 0.96 -0.83
CA ARG A 40 -7.53 1.55 -0.07
C ARG A 40 -8.30 0.53 0.77
N ILE A 41 -8.56 -0.67 0.25
CA ILE A 41 -9.20 -1.75 1.01
C ILE A 41 -8.39 -2.07 2.27
N VAL A 42 -7.06 -2.18 2.12
CA VAL A 42 -6.15 -2.46 3.23
C VAL A 42 -6.18 -1.35 4.29
N ALA A 43 -6.26 -0.07 3.91
CA ALA A 43 -6.40 1.03 4.87
C ALA A 43 -7.69 0.89 5.72
N VAL A 44 -8.83 0.61 5.07
CA VAL A 44 -10.12 0.37 5.77
C VAL A 44 -10.05 -0.85 6.69
N GLU A 45 -9.45 -1.95 6.24
CA GLU A 45 -9.27 -3.17 7.05
C GLU A 45 -8.40 -2.94 8.30
N MET A 46 -7.55 -1.91 8.30
CA MET A 46 -6.78 -1.48 9.47
C MET A 46 -7.53 -0.49 10.37
N GLY A 47 -8.79 -0.17 10.06
CA GLY A 47 -9.57 0.87 10.76
C GLY A 47 -9.10 2.30 10.45
N MET A 48 -8.37 2.49 9.35
CA MET A 48 -7.83 3.78 8.92
C MET A 48 -8.67 4.37 7.79
N ASP A 49 -9.96 4.56 8.03
CA ASP A 49 -10.90 5.08 7.02
C ASP A 49 -10.53 6.47 6.51
N HIS A 50 -9.79 7.26 7.28
CA HIS A 50 -9.31 8.59 6.90
C HIS A 50 -8.11 8.55 5.95
N LEU A 51 -7.32 7.46 5.96
CA LEU A 51 -6.05 7.35 5.23
C LEU A 51 -6.32 7.06 3.75
N PRO A 52 -5.96 7.95 2.80
CA PRO A 52 -6.02 7.59 1.38
C PRO A 52 -5.11 6.39 1.09
N GLY A 53 -5.40 5.70 -0.02
CA GLY A 53 -4.59 4.57 -0.43
C GLY A 53 -4.73 4.29 -1.92
N CYS A 54 -3.64 3.82 -2.53
CA CYS A 54 -3.60 3.48 -3.94
C CYS A 54 -2.92 2.13 -4.18
N THR A 55 -3.36 1.44 -5.23
CA THR A 55 -2.67 0.25 -5.76
C THR A 55 -1.87 0.63 -6.99
N ILE A 56 -0.58 0.33 -6.96
CA ILE A 56 0.35 0.61 -8.04
C ILE A 56 0.73 -0.71 -8.72
N THR A 57 0.60 -0.74 -10.05
CA THR A 57 1.17 -1.79 -10.88
C THR A 57 2.31 -1.26 -11.73
N ARG A 58 3.44 -1.94 -11.60
CA ARG A 58 4.63 -1.83 -12.47
C ARG A 58 5.29 -3.21 -12.56
N TYR A 59 4.46 -4.25 -12.71
CA TYR A 59 4.86 -5.65 -12.65
C TYR A 59 5.71 -5.96 -11.40
N CYS A 60 6.83 -6.68 -11.58
CA CYS A 60 7.74 -7.06 -10.49
C CYS A 60 8.33 -5.85 -9.72
N SER A 61 8.25 -4.64 -10.28
CA SER A 61 8.77 -3.42 -9.67
C SER A 61 7.74 -2.59 -8.90
N SER A 62 6.52 -3.10 -8.73
CA SER A 62 5.41 -2.35 -8.14
C SER A 62 5.70 -1.78 -6.74
N SER A 63 6.26 -2.57 -5.82
CA SER A 63 6.60 -2.10 -4.46
C SER A 63 7.87 -1.23 -4.41
N LEU A 64 8.80 -1.39 -5.36
CA LEU A 64 9.91 -0.45 -5.49
C LEU A 64 9.42 0.91 -5.99
N GLN A 65 8.40 0.90 -6.86
CA GLN A 65 7.77 2.12 -7.35
C GLN A 65 7.05 2.88 -6.22
N THR A 66 6.36 2.20 -5.30
CA THR A 66 5.72 2.87 -4.16
C THR A 66 6.74 3.59 -3.27
N SER A 67 7.89 2.96 -3.00
CA SER A 67 8.97 3.62 -2.23
C SER A 67 9.55 4.83 -2.97
N ARG A 68 9.67 4.75 -4.30
CA ARG A 68 10.13 5.88 -5.11
C ARG A 68 9.11 7.02 -5.12
N MET A 69 7.82 6.72 -5.18
CA MET A 69 6.75 7.70 -5.11
C MET A 69 6.74 8.41 -3.75
N ALA A 70 6.78 7.66 -2.65
CA ALA A 70 6.88 8.21 -1.30
C ALA A 70 8.09 9.14 -1.13
N LEU A 71 9.28 8.71 -1.58
CA LEU A 71 10.47 9.56 -1.57
C LEU A 71 10.28 10.87 -2.33
N HIS A 72 9.65 10.82 -3.50
CA HIS A 72 9.41 12.01 -4.32
C HIS A 72 8.40 12.95 -3.68
N ALA A 73 7.32 12.43 -3.09
CA ALA A 73 6.32 13.23 -2.37
C ALA A 73 6.94 13.95 -1.17
N ILE A 74 7.71 13.23 -0.34
CA ILE A 74 8.46 13.82 0.78
C ILE A 74 9.42 14.90 0.27
N LYS A 75 10.18 14.60 -0.79
CA LYS A 75 11.14 15.56 -1.36
C LYS A 75 10.45 16.80 -1.94
N ALA A 76 9.23 16.67 -2.44
CA ALA A 76 8.43 17.78 -2.96
C ALA A 76 7.74 18.61 -1.87
N GLY A 77 7.74 18.14 -0.61
CA GLY A 77 7.02 18.77 0.50
C GLY A 77 5.51 18.52 0.46
N GLU A 78 5.08 17.41 -0.17
CA GLU A 78 3.66 17.03 -0.27
C GLU A 78 3.16 16.23 0.94
N GLY A 79 4.07 15.80 1.81
CA GLY A 79 3.80 15.06 3.03
C GLY A 79 5.09 14.64 3.71
N ASP A 80 4.98 14.05 4.90
CA ASP A 80 6.11 13.68 5.75
C ASP A 80 6.14 12.16 6.02
N VAL A 81 4.99 11.48 6.01
CA VAL A 81 4.90 10.07 6.40
C VAL A 81 4.06 9.28 5.38
N PHE A 82 4.66 8.24 4.82
CA PHE A 82 4.01 7.41 3.81
C PHE A 82 4.20 5.92 4.13
N VAL A 83 3.16 5.12 3.88
CA VAL A 83 3.28 3.66 3.92
C VAL A 83 3.59 3.16 2.51
N SER A 84 4.81 2.67 2.31
CA SER A 84 5.17 1.88 1.13
C SER A 84 5.04 0.39 1.43
N ALA A 85 4.18 -0.31 0.70
CA ALA A 85 3.89 -1.72 0.91
C ALA A 85 3.80 -2.50 -0.41
N GLY A 86 3.74 -3.82 -0.32
CA GLY A 86 3.46 -4.67 -1.46
C GLY A 86 2.83 -6.00 -1.05
N VAL A 87 2.01 -6.57 -1.94
CA VAL A 87 1.44 -7.91 -1.77
C VAL A 87 1.13 -8.50 -3.14
N GLU A 88 1.26 -9.82 -3.24
CA GLU A 88 0.89 -10.60 -4.42
C GLU A 88 0.37 -11.96 -3.94
N MET A 89 -0.76 -12.43 -4.47
CA MET A 89 -1.33 -13.74 -4.15
C MET A 89 -1.30 -14.64 -5.39
N VAL A 90 -0.10 -15.02 -5.83
CA VAL A 90 0.14 -15.85 -7.03
C VAL A 90 -0.68 -17.15 -7.03
N SER A 91 -0.82 -17.79 -5.86
CA SER A 91 -1.62 -19.01 -5.71
C SER A 91 -3.13 -18.81 -5.96
N ARG A 92 -3.59 -17.56 -6.05
CA ARG A 92 -5.00 -17.18 -6.22
C ARG A 92 -5.30 -16.56 -7.58
N PHE A 93 -4.36 -16.55 -8.54
CA PHE A 93 -4.60 -16.01 -9.89
C PHE A 93 -5.78 -16.64 -10.64
N ALA A 94 -6.11 -17.90 -10.35
CA ALA A 94 -7.33 -18.53 -10.87
C ALA A 94 -8.64 -17.82 -10.46
N LYS A 95 -8.58 -16.96 -9.43
CA LYS A 95 -9.68 -16.12 -8.94
C LYS A 95 -9.59 -14.67 -9.44
N GLY A 96 -8.68 -14.40 -10.37
CA GLY A 96 -8.52 -13.13 -11.05
C GLY A 96 -7.09 -12.59 -10.99
N ASN A 97 -6.70 -11.94 -12.07
CA ASN A 97 -5.46 -11.20 -12.31
C ASN A 97 -5.80 -10.07 -13.32
N SER A 98 -4.86 -9.17 -13.60
CA SER A 98 -5.06 -8.07 -14.56
C SER A 98 -4.64 -8.41 -15.99
N ASP A 99 -4.06 -9.59 -16.20
CA ASP A 99 -3.46 -10.06 -17.45
C ASP A 99 -4.14 -11.35 -17.91
#